data_AF-A0AAU9FRL5-F1
#
_entry.id   AF-A0AAU9FRL5-F1
#
_cell.length_a   1.000
_cell.length_b   1.000
_cell.length_c   1.000
_cell.angle_alpha   90.00
_cell.angle_beta   90.00
_cell.angle_gamma   90.00
#
_symmetry.space_group_name_H-M   'P 1'
#
loop_
_entity.id
_entity.type
_entity.pdbx_description
1 polymer ?
#
loop_
_entity_poly.entity_id
_entity_poly.type
_entity_poly.pdbx_seq_one_letter_code
_entity_poly.pdbx_strand_id
1 'polypeptide(L)'
;MPIYTLFPLVAVTGAAGFLIGALAQQDISYRKLNDEMVRDPYVFRSRRKIFRALSFLGITASPTVQLTERGQSITSESSFEESETESSEIISSPDTGSVSLFEQFILWSRSQVNHIMFMTFSIGAEQPHYKEISHVASIMKYGFPGMDEIRVYKNFVLSYDRRNRIAHWVCEHIRGECLAYRDPQTLEKPNEYIADQSIPSMFCPNMRDFRNTEWVGGHMASPQNYKCNVTMFNEAYKFPNIVPISRALKNNVWLRLEHYVRELALKSGSVYVYTGPMFMPQRITFRNWAIRHHVMGMNTVAVPTHFFKVIISEHRQQGVLPFVEGYVVPNAEVDSETDLRSFLADVRDIEHFAGLKFYDGEQRKRLDFTSSDSSWDIEYIN
;
A
#
# COMPACT_ATOMS: atom_id res chain seq x y z
N MET A 1 -58.76 12.82 33.53
CA MET A 1 -58.58 12.42 32.12
C MET A 1 -58.63 10.89 32.04
N PRO A 2 -59.31 10.30 31.04
CA PRO A 2 -59.46 8.85 30.95
C PRO A 2 -58.12 8.17 30.59
N ILE A 3 -57.80 7.08 31.28
CA ILE A 3 -56.56 6.27 31.14
C ILE A 3 -56.23 5.90 29.67
N TYR A 4 -57.25 5.78 28.82
CA TYR A 4 -57.10 5.47 27.39
C TYR A 4 -56.44 6.57 26.54
N THR A 5 -56.31 7.79 27.07
CA THR A 5 -55.63 8.91 26.38
C THR A 5 -54.17 9.08 26.80
N LEU A 6 -53.75 8.47 27.91
CA LEU A 6 -52.42 8.65 28.48
C LEU A 6 -51.36 7.82 27.76
N PHE A 7 -51.66 6.56 27.45
CA PHE A 7 -50.75 5.65 26.74
C PHE A 7 -50.34 6.12 25.34
N PRO A 8 -51.27 6.52 24.44
CA PRO A 8 -50.87 7.01 23.12
C PRO A 8 -50.08 8.32 23.19
N LEU A 9 -50.39 9.19 24.17
CA LEU A 9 -49.65 10.44 24.39
C LEU A 9 -48.20 10.17 24.79
N VAL A 10 -47.97 9.21 25.69
CA VAL A 10 -46.61 8.80 26.12
C VAL A 10 -45.84 8.13 24.98
N ALA A 11 -46.50 7.33 24.15
CA ALA A 11 -45.87 6.70 22.99
C ALA A 11 -45.43 7.75 21.94
N VAL A 12 -46.28 8.75 21.66
CA VAL A 12 -45.97 9.82 20.71
C VAL A 12 -44.85 10.73 21.25
N THR A 13 -44.85 11.06 22.54
CA THR A 13 -43.76 11.85 23.13
C THR A 13 -42.43 11.08 23.18
N GLY A 14 -42.47 9.77 23.44
CA GLY A 14 -41.29 8.90 23.35
C GLY A 14 -40.71 8.82 21.94
N ALA A 15 -41.56 8.62 20.92
CA ALA A 15 -41.14 8.58 19.52
C ALA A 15 -40.60 9.94 19.04
N ALA A 16 -41.24 11.05 19.43
CA ALA A 16 -40.75 12.39 19.14
C ALA A 16 -39.40 12.66 19.80
N GLY A 17 -39.22 12.27 21.07
CA GLY A 17 -37.95 12.39 21.77
C GLY A 17 -36.82 11.58 21.13
N PHE A 18 -37.13 10.36 20.67
CA PHE A 18 -36.18 9.53 19.94
C PHE A 18 -35.76 10.15 18.61
N LEU A 19 -36.72 10.66 17.82
CA LEU A 19 -36.44 11.33 16.55
C LEU A 19 -35.61 12.61 16.75
N ILE A 20 -35.92 13.41 17.76
CA ILE A 20 -35.14 14.61 18.09
C ILE A 20 -33.72 14.21 18.54
N GLY A 21 -33.59 13.17 19.35
CA GLY A 21 -32.30 12.62 19.75
C GLY A 21 -31.47 12.13 18.55
N ALA A 22 -32.10 11.41 17.62
CA ALA A 22 -31.45 10.94 16.40
C ALA A 22 -31.00 12.11 15.49
N LEU A 23 -31.84 13.15 15.33
CA LEU A 23 -31.50 14.34 14.56
C LEU A 23 -30.37 15.14 15.22
N ALA A 24 -30.38 15.28 16.54
CA ALA A 24 -29.30 15.92 17.29
C ALA A 24 -27.98 15.13 17.17
N GLN A 25 -28.05 13.81 17.25
CA GLN A 25 -26.88 12.94 17.07
C GLN A 25 -26.34 12.99 15.64
N GLN A 26 -27.21 13.09 14.64
CA GLN A 26 -26.84 13.29 13.25
C GLN A 26 -26.18 14.65 13.03
N ASP A 27 -26.70 15.73 13.61
CA ASP A 27 -26.11 17.07 13.52
C ASP A 27 -24.73 17.15 14.20
N ILE A 28 -24.59 16.56 15.39
CA ILE A 28 -23.29 16.46 16.08
C ILE A 28 -22.28 15.65 15.25
N SER A 29 -22.72 14.52 14.69
CA SER A 29 -21.87 13.69 13.82
C SER A 29 -21.45 14.45 12.57
N TYR A 30 -22.37 15.21 11.96
CA TYR A 30 -22.09 16.04 10.79
C TYR A 30 -21.09 17.14 11.10
N ARG A 31 -21.24 17.86 12.21
CA ARG A 31 -20.30 18.92 12.62
C ARG A 31 -18.91 18.37 12.89
N LYS A 32 -18.82 17.20 13.54
CA LYS A 32 -17.54 16.52 13.81
C LYS A 32 -16.86 16.09 12.51
N LEU A 33 -17.62 15.50 11.58
CA LEU A 33 -17.14 15.18 10.23
C LEU A 33 -16.66 16.43 9.50
N ASN A 34 -17.41 17.52 9.57
CA ASN A 34 -17.05 18.77 8.90
C ASN A 34 -15.78 19.41 9.49
N ASP A 35 -15.61 19.37 10.80
CA ASP A 35 -14.39 19.84 11.48
C ASP A 35 -13.18 18.98 11.12
N GLU A 36 -13.32 17.65 11.09
CA GLU A 36 -12.28 16.73 10.61
C GLU A 36 -11.93 16.99 9.13
N MET A 37 -12.94 17.24 8.29
CA MET A 37 -12.80 17.55 6.87
C MET A 37 -12.06 18.87 6.61
N VAL A 38 -12.19 19.85 7.50
CA VAL A 38 -11.50 21.15 7.39
C VAL A 38 -10.06 21.04 7.87
N ARG A 39 -9.77 20.15 8.83
CA ARG A 39 -8.41 19.92 9.36
C ARG A 39 -7.55 19.03 8.46
N ASP A 40 -8.14 18.13 7.68
CA ASP A 40 -7.41 17.17 6.85
C ASP A 40 -7.57 17.43 5.33
N PRO A 41 -6.50 17.89 4.62
CA PRO A 41 -6.53 18.12 3.18
C PRO A 41 -6.74 16.86 2.32
N TYR A 42 -6.63 15.65 2.88
CA TYR A 42 -6.81 14.38 2.15
C TYR A 42 -8.27 13.90 2.11
N VAL A 43 -9.08 14.24 3.11
CA VAL A 43 -10.51 13.88 3.14
C VAL A 43 -11.27 14.53 1.98
N PHE A 44 -10.87 15.74 1.57
CA PHE A 44 -11.41 16.43 0.39
C PHE A 44 -11.19 15.65 -0.93
N ARG A 45 -10.07 14.93 -1.08
CA ARG A 45 -9.77 14.16 -2.30
C ARG A 45 -10.58 12.86 -2.35
N SER A 46 -10.78 12.20 -1.21
CA SER A 46 -11.62 11.00 -1.06
C SER A 46 -13.11 11.29 -1.29
N ARG A 47 -13.55 12.51 -0.98
CA ARG A 47 -14.91 13.02 -1.23
C ARG A 47 -15.32 12.89 -2.70
N ARG A 48 -14.44 13.22 -3.66
CA ARG A 48 -14.79 13.21 -5.09
C ARG A 48 -15.17 11.81 -5.60
N LYS A 49 -14.68 10.76 -4.94
CA LYS A 49 -15.00 9.36 -5.24
C LYS A 49 -16.33 8.93 -4.59
N ILE A 50 -16.58 9.34 -3.34
CA ILE A 50 -17.83 9.04 -2.62
C ILE A 50 -19.02 9.76 -3.28
N PHE A 51 -18.88 11.03 -3.67
CA PHE A 51 -19.96 11.76 -4.35
C PHE A 51 -20.23 11.25 -5.78
N ARG A 52 -19.23 10.67 -6.46
CA ARG A 52 -19.43 9.91 -7.73
C ARG A 52 -20.16 8.58 -7.52
N ALA A 53 -19.94 7.91 -6.38
CA ALA A 53 -20.67 6.71 -6.03
C ALA A 53 -22.12 7.02 -5.61
N LEU A 54 -22.35 8.17 -4.96
CA LEU A 54 -23.68 8.64 -4.55
C LEU A 54 -24.46 9.32 -5.69
N SER A 55 -23.81 9.75 -6.78
CA SER A 55 -24.54 10.25 -7.97
C SER A 55 -25.34 9.15 -8.67
N PHE A 56 -25.08 7.87 -8.37
CA PHE A 56 -25.91 6.74 -8.79
C PHE A 56 -27.26 6.66 -8.03
N LEU A 57 -27.37 7.34 -6.88
CA LEU A 57 -28.60 7.43 -6.08
C LEU A 57 -29.46 8.67 -6.43
N GLY A 58 -29.22 9.30 -7.59
CA GLY A 58 -30.08 10.37 -8.12
C GLY A 58 -29.91 11.75 -7.47
N ILE A 59 -28.89 11.96 -6.61
CA ILE A 59 -28.58 13.30 -6.09
C ILE A 59 -27.59 13.98 -7.04
N THR A 60 -28.11 14.65 -8.07
CA THR A 60 -27.30 15.56 -8.90
C THR A 60 -27.08 16.86 -8.14
N ALA A 61 -25.85 17.10 -7.68
CA ALA A 61 -25.46 18.43 -7.24
C ALA A 61 -25.30 19.34 -8.47
N SER A 62 -26.24 20.28 -8.68
CA SER A 62 -26.09 21.33 -9.69
C SER A 62 -24.88 22.21 -9.36
N PRO A 63 -23.98 22.46 -10.32
CA PRO A 63 -22.95 23.48 -10.17
C PRO A 63 -23.55 24.84 -10.55
N THR A 64 -23.98 25.63 -9.57
CA THR A 64 -24.26 27.06 -9.81
C THR A 64 -22.94 27.82 -9.77
N VAL A 65 -22.23 27.87 -10.90
CA VAL A 65 -21.27 28.93 -11.20
C VAL A 65 -21.83 29.69 -12.38
N GLN A 66 -22.27 30.92 -12.12
CA GLN A 66 -22.69 31.87 -13.13
C GLN A 66 -21.49 32.22 -14.02
N LEU A 67 -21.56 31.83 -15.29
CA LEU A 67 -20.90 32.55 -16.37
C LEU A 67 -21.94 32.73 -17.48
N THR A 68 -22.32 33.99 -17.65
CA THR A 68 -23.07 34.58 -18.74
C THR A 68 -22.45 34.19 -20.08
N GLU A 69 -23.22 33.61 -20.99
CA GLU A 69 -23.42 34.12 -22.36
C GLU A 69 -24.39 33.26 -23.20
N ARG A 70 -25.17 34.00 -23.99
CA ARG A 70 -26.20 33.65 -24.99
C ARG A 70 -25.99 32.35 -25.79
N GLY A 71 -27.11 31.65 -26.02
CA GLY A 71 -27.60 31.50 -27.40
C GLY A 71 -27.81 30.07 -27.93
N GLN A 72 -29.10 29.75 -28.12
CA GLN A 72 -29.71 28.91 -29.16
C GLN A 72 -29.69 27.37 -29.05
N SER A 73 -30.93 26.87 -29.07
CA SER A 73 -31.39 25.52 -29.35
C SER A 73 -31.10 25.08 -30.79
N ILE A 74 -31.15 23.77 -31.06
CA ILE A 74 -32.09 23.16 -32.02
C ILE A 74 -32.09 21.62 -31.82
N THR A 75 -33.31 21.10 -31.88
CA THR A 75 -33.82 19.72 -31.80
C THR A 75 -33.76 18.95 -33.14
N SER A 76 -33.73 17.61 -33.07
CA SER A 76 -34.40 16.59 -33.97
C SER A 76 -33.61 15.27 -33.83
N GLU A 77 -34.12 14.13 -33.34
CA GLU A 77 -35.29 13.28 -33.65
C GLU A 77 -35.42 12.82 -35.11
N SER A 78 -35.25 11.49 -35.32
CA SER A 78 -36.11 10.55 -36.09
C SER A 78 -35.25 9.33 -36.51
N SER A 79 -35.40 8.10 -36.00
CA SER A 79 -36.44 7.05 -36.23
C SER A 79 -36.38 6.38 -37.61
N PHE A 80 -36.96 5.16 -37.71
CA PHE A 80 -37.09 4.20 -38.84
C PHE A 80 -36.12 3.00 -38.81
N GLU A 81 -36.51 1.74 -38.96
CA GLU A 81 -37.81 1.05 -39.13
C GLU A 81 -37.59 -0.46 -38.91
N GLU A 82 -38.59 -1.17 -38.38
CA GLU A 82 -38.65 -2.64 -38.26
C GLU A 82 -39.37 -3.25 -39.46
N SER A 83 -38.96 -4.45 -39.89
CA SER A 83 -39.80 -5.37 -40.67
C SER A 83 -39.47 -6.83 -40.34
N GLU A 84 -40.45 -7.55 -39.82
CA GLU A 84 -40.46 -8.99 -39.52
C GLU A 84 -40.85 -9.85 -40.75
N THR A 85 -40.44 -11.13 -40.71
CA THR A 85 -41.09 -12.41 -41.15
C THR A 85 -39.96 -13.41 -41.49
N GLU A 86 -39.95 -14.70 -41.15
CA GLU A 86 -40.99 -15.65 -40.70
C GLU A 86 -40.32 -16.89 -40.04
N SER A 87 -41.16 -17.67 -39.37
CA SER A 87 -40.98 -18.76 -38.41
C SER A 87 -40.27 -20.06 -38.83
N SER A 88 -39.63 -20.71 -37.85
CA SER A 88 -39.64 -22.18 -37.71
C SER A 88 -39.62 -22.56 -36.20
N GLU A 89 -40.72 -23.10 -35.70
CA GLU A 89 -40.83 -23.71 -34.36
C GLU A 89 -40.02 -25.01 -34.28
N ILE A 90 -39.47 -25.33 -33.10
CA ILE A 90 -39.39 -26.68 -32.51
C ILE A 90 -38.76 -26.63 -31.09
N ILE A 91 -39.52 -27.17 -30.13
CA ILE A 91 -39.19 -27.68 -28.78
C ILE A 91 -39.03 -26.67 -27.62
N SER A 92 -40.07 -26.63 -26.79
CA SER A 92 -40.16 -26.04 -25.46
C SER A 92 -39.41 -26.83 -24.38
N SER A 93 -38.54 -26.17 -23.64
CA SER A 93 -38.07 -26.57 -22.30
C SER A 93 -38.33 -25.43 -21.31
N PRO A 94 -38.69 -25.69 -20.04
CA PRO A 94 -39.06 -24.64 -19.10
C PRO A 94 -37.83 -23.79 -18.75
N ASP A 95 -37.98 -22.49 -18.95
CA ASP A 95 -36.98 -21.46 -18.69
C ASP A 95 -36.67 -21.40 -17.18
N THR A 96 -35.61 -22.07 -16.74
CA THR A 96 -35.06 -21.87 -15.40
C THR A 96 -34.36 -20.53 -15.39
N GLY A 97 -35.11 -19.48 -15.09
CA GLY A 97 -34.61 -18.12 -14.96
C GLY A 97 -33.41 -18.08 -14.03
N SER A 98 -32.23 -17.78 -14.58
CA SER A 98 -31.05 -17.44 -13.82
C SER A 98 -31.32 -16.13 -13.10
N VAL A 99 -31.73 -16.23 -11.84
CA VAL A 99 -31.93 -15.07 -10.97
C VAL A 99 -30.60 -14.30 -10.93
N SER A 100 -30.64 -13.04 -11.37
CA SER A 100 -29.46 -12.16 -11.35
C SER A 100 -28.90 -12.10 -9.93
N LEU A 101 -27.57 -12.13 -9.80
CA LEU A 101 -26.83 -11.90 -8.54
C LEU A 101 -27.34 -10.65 -7.79
N PHE A 102 -27.91 -9.70 -8.51
CA PHE A 102 -28.54 -8.50 -7.96
C PHE A 102 -29.84 -8.78 -7.18
N GLU A 103 -30.72 -9.67 -7.67
CA GLU A 103 -31.92 -10.07 -6.92
C GLU A 103 -31.56 -10.89 -5.68
N GLN A 104 -30.53 -11.74 -5.79
CA GLN A 104 -30.03 -12.51 -4.66
C GLN A 104 -29.47 -11.60 -3.54
N PHE A 105 -28.83 -10.49 -3.92
CA PHE A 105 -28.36 -9.46 -2.98
C PHE A 105 -29.51 -8.69 -2.32
N ILE A 106 -30.58 -8.35 -3.07
CA ILE A 106 -31.75 -7.67 -2.53
C ILE A 106 -32.50 -8.58 -1.54
N LEU A 107 -32.64 -9.87 -1.85
CA LEU A 107 -33.25 -10.85 -0.95
C LEU A 107 -32.42 -11.07 0.33
N TRP A 108 -31.08 -11.10 0.20
CA TRP A 108 -30.17 -11.19 1.36
C TRP A 108 -30.24 -9.93 2.25
N SER A 109 -30.26 -8.73 1.66
CA SER A 109 -30.30 -7.48 2.43
C SER A 109 -31.60 -7.32 3.23
N ARG A 110 -32.74 -7.81 2.70
CA ARG A 110 -34.03 -7.84 3.41
C ARG A 110 -34.02 -8.82 4.59
N SER A 111 -33.23 -9.88 4.52
CA SER A 111 -33.11 -10.89 5.59
C SER A 111 -32.27 -10.43 6.79
N GLN A 112 -31.47 -9.37 6.67
CA GLN A 112 -30.52 -8.93 7.72
C GLN A 112 -30.99 -7.71 8.53
N VAL A 113 -32.16 -7.15 8.22
CA VAL A 113 -32.67 -5.93 8.89
C VAL A 113 -32.98 -6.17 10.38
N ASN A 114 -33.25 -7.40 10.81
CA ASN A 114 -33.57 -7.71 12.21
C ASN A 114 -32.33 -7.95 13.10
N HIS A 115 -31.10 -7.92 12.57
CA HIS A 115 -29.87 -8.05 13.36
C HIS A 115 -29.14 -6.73 13.64
N ILE A 116 -29.61 -5.60 13.07
CA ILE A 116 -29.01 -4.27 13.25
C ILE A 116 -29.71 -3.50 14.37
N MET A 117 -29.90 -4.12 15.54
CA MET A 117 -30.41 -3.44 16.75
C MET A 117 -29.75 -4.00 18.02
N PHE A 118 -28.44 -4.25 17.97
CA PHE A 118 -27.61 -4.44 19.16
C PHE A 118 -26.30 -3.67 19.02
N MET A 119 -26.37 -2.35 19.15
CA MET A 119 -25.20 -1.52 19.47
C MET A 119 -25.33 -1.07 20.91
N THR A 120 -25.06 -1.99 21.84
CA THR A 120 -24.81 -1.63 23.23
C THR A 120 -23.46 -0.93 23.32
N PHE A 121 -23.48 0.28 23.85
CA PHE A 121 -22.34 1.05 24.33
C PHE A 121 -21.30 0.16 25.03
N SER A 122 -20.09 0.08 24.47
CA SER A 122 -18.89 -0.15 25.28
C SER A 122 -18.33 1.22 25.62
N ILE A 123 -18.42 1.58 26.89
CA ILE A 123 -17.69 2.72 27.47
C ILE A 123 -16.21 2.44 27.20
N GLY A 124 -15.62 3.23 26.29
CA GLY A 124 -14.25 3.04 25.85
C GLY A 124 -13.29 3.25 27.01
N ALA A 125 -12.60 2.17 27.40
CA ALA A 125 -11.24 2.32 27.88
C ALA A 125 -10.45 3.11 26.83
N GLU A 126 -9.60 4.06 27.24
CA GLU A 126 -8.60 4.63 26.33
C GLU A 126 -7.76 3.49 25.75
N GLN A 127 -7.79 3.33 24.43
CA GLN A 127 -7.26 2.20 23.66
C GLN A 127 -6.18 2.69 22.66
N PRO A 128 -5.27 1.81 22.19
CA PRO A 128 -3.91 2.06 21.69
C PRO A 128 -3.75 2.82 20.36
N HIS A 129 -4.83 3.39 19.80
CA HIS A 129 -4.88 3.97 18.47
C HIS A 129 -3.87 5.13 18.26
N TYR A 130 -3.57 5.92 19.30
CA TYR A 130 -2.60 7.02 19.21
C TYR A 130 -1.15 6.53 18.98
N LYS A 131 -0.79 5.36 19.52
CA LYS A 131 0.57 4.81 19.44
C LYS A 131 0.86 4.23 18.07
N GLU A 132 -0.16 3.66 17.43
CA GLU A 132 -0.06 3.14 16.06
C GLU A 132 0.08 4.27 15.04
N ILE A 133 -0.68 5.36 15.20
CA ILE A 133 -0.54 6.56 14.34
C ILE A 133 0.84 7.18 14.47
N SER A 134 1.34 7.38 15.69
CA SER A 134 2.67 7.98 15.90
C SER A 134 3.80 7.09 15.37
N HIS A 135 3.60 5.77 15.44
CA HIS A 135 4.51 4.78 14.86
C HIS A 135 4.60 4.89 13.34
N VAL A 136 3.46 4.87 12.65
CA VAL A 136 3.42 5.00 11.18
C VAL A 136 3.98 6.36 10.75
N ALA A 137 3.60 7.44 11.43
CA ALA A 137 4.12 8.78 11.15
C ALA A 137 5.65 8.87 11.33
N SER A 138 6.20 8.13 12.29
CA SER A 138 7.65 8.05 12.52
C SER A 138 8.38 7.36 11.38
N ILE A 139 7.85 6.25 10.85
CA ILE A 139 8.46 5.52 9.71
C ILE A 139 8.26 6.29 8.41
N MET A 140 7.06 6.80 8.17
CA MET A 140 6.66 7.42 6.92
C MET A 140 6.88 8.93 6.91
N LYS A 141 7.88 9.42 7.65
CA LYS A 141 8.27 10.83 7.73
C LYS A 141 8.49 11.46 6.35
N TYR A 142 9.10 10.69 5.44
CA TYR A 142 9.41 11.10 4.07
C TYR A 142 8.32 10.75 3.05
N GLY A 143 7.14 10.37 3.53
CA GLY A 143 5.97 10.10 2.71
C GLY A 143 5.89 8.67 2.18
N PHE A 144 4.75 8.39 1.56
CA PHE A 144 4.42 7.10 0.95
C PHE A 144 4.77 7.12 -0.54
N PRO A 145 5.62 6.20 -1.03
CA PRO A 145 6.00 6.16 -2.44
C PRO A 145 4.85 5.83 -3.40
N GLY A 146 3.89 5.06 -2.89
CA GLY A 146 2.63 4.70 -3.53
C GLY A 146 1.64 4.30 -2.43
N MET A 147 0.35 4.20 -2.73
CA MET A 147 -0.70 3.95 -1.72
C MET A 147 -1.46 2.64 -1.93
N ASP A 148 -0.93 1.76 -2.78
CA ASP A 148 -1.58 0.49 -3.10
C ASP A 148 -1.42 -0.49 -1.93
N GLU A 149 -2.54 -1.00 -1.39
CA GLU A 149 -2.61 -2.05 -0.35
C GLU A 149 -1.52 -1.92 0.75
N ILE A 150 -1.60 -0.83 1.53
CA ILE A 150 -0.65 -0.56 2.61
C ILE A 150 -0.86 -1.52 3.78
N ARG A 151 0.24 -2.07 4.30
CA ARG A 151 0.29 -2.82 5.55
C ARG A 151 1.34 -2.27 6.49
N VAL A 152 0.92 -2.13 7.74
CA VAL A 152 1.74 -1.60 8.82
C VAL A 152 2.20 -2.74 9.70
N TYR A 153 3.51 -2.83 9.90
CA TYR A 153 4.15 -3.73 10.84
C TYR A 153 4.86 -2.91 11.92
N LYS A 154 5.40 -3.60 12.94
CA LYS A 154 5.98 -2.92 14.11
C LYS A 154 7.20 -2.07 13.82
N ASN A 155 7.94 -2.30 12.73
CA ASN A 155 9.15 -1.54 12.41
C ASN A 155 9.34 -1.24 10.91
N PHE A 156 8.39 -1.63 10.08
CA PHE A 156 8.36 -1.28 8.67
C PHE A 156 6.91 -1.14 8.18
N VAL A 157 6.75 -0.40 7.11
CA VAL A 157 5.49 -0.27 6.37
C VAL A 157 5.74 -0.80 4.97
N LEU A 158 4.81 -1.56 4.41
CA LEU A 158 4.92 -2.01 3.02
C LEU A 158 3.65 -1.78 2.23
N SER A 159 3.82 -1.69 0.92
CA SER A 159 2.75 -1.77 -0.07
C SER A 159 2.83 -3.13 -0.76
N TYR A 160 1.71 -3.83 -0.89
CA TYR A 160 1.70 -5.22 -1.37
C TYR A 160 1.02 -5.39 -2.73
N ASP A 161 1.72 -6.04 -3.65
CA ASP A 161 1.18 -6.41 -4.95
C ASP A 161 0.51 -7.78 -4.88
N ARG A 162 -0.82 -7.81 -4.87
CA ARG A 162 -1.60 -9.06 -4.85
C ARG A 162 -1.47 -9.88 -6.13
N ARG A 163 -1.20 -9.24 -7.28
CA ARG A 163 -1.05 -9.90 -8.58
C ARG A 163 0.30 -10.61 -8.63
N ASN A 164 1.36 -9.93 -8.25
CA ASN A 164 2.73 -10.46 -8.29
C ASN A 164 3.11 -11.23 -7.02
N ARG A 165 2.29 -11.11 -5.96
CA ARG A 165 2.43 -11.77 -4.64
C ARG A 165 3.72 -11.42 -3.91
N ILE A 166 4.21 -10.21 -4.14
CA ILE A 166 5.43 -9.63 -3.58
C ILE A 166 5.14 -8.17 -3.16
N ALA A 167 6.01 -7.55 -2.38
CA ALA A 167 5.87 -6.11 -2.08
C ALA A 167 6.09 -5.25 -3.33
N HIS A 168 5.37 -4.14 -3.46
CA HIS A 168 5.75 -3.04 -4.35
C HIS A 168 6.97 -2.30 -3.77
N TRP A 169 6.92 -1.99 -2.48
CA TRP A 169 7.98 -1.37 -1.72
C TRP A 169 7.80 -1.63 -0.23
N VAL A 170 8.89 -1.55 0.52
CA VAL A 170 8.96 -1.63 1.98
C VAL A 170 9.78 -0.44 2.49
N CYS A 171 9.25 0.28 3.48
CA CYS A 171 9.91 1.39 4.15
C CYS A 171 10.30 1.00 5.57
N GLU A 172 11.57 1.15 5.90
CA GLU A 172 12.14 0.93 7.23
C GLU A 172 12.66 2.24 7.81
N HIS A 173 12.44 2.47 9.10
CA HIS A 173 13.18 3.47 9.87
C HIS A 173 14.16 2.76 10.79
N ILE A 174 15.43 2.76 10.40
CA ILE A 174 16.51 2.06 11.11
C ILE A 174 17.17 3.03 12.07
N ARG A 175 17.18 2.67 13.35
CA ARG A 175 17.77 3.47 14.43
C ARG A 175 18.98 2.76 14.99
N GLY A 176 20.09 3.49 15.17
CA GLY A 176 21.35 2.92 15.67
C GLY A 176 21.20 2.20 17.03
N GLU A 177 20.28 2.66 17.88
CA GLU A 177 19.99 2.05 19.19
C GLU A 177 19.58 0.57 19.09
N CYS A 178 18.70 0.22 18.14
CA CYS A 178 18.27 -1.16 17.95
C CYS A 178 19.36 -2.05 17.31
N LEU A 179 20.34 -1.44 16.63
CA LEU A 179 21.48 -2.17 16.04
C LEU A 179 22.54 -2.47 17.10
N ALA A 180 22.69 -1.62 18.11
CA ALA A 180 23.68 -1.77 19.18
C ALA A 180 23.31 -2.86 20.20
N TYR A 181 22.00 -3.12 20.38
CA TYR A 181 21.50 -4.14 21.30
C TYR A 181 20.97 -5.38 20.55
N ARG A 182 21.29 -6.57 21.06
CA ARG A 182 20.79 -7.84 20.52
C ARG A 182 20.05 -8.62 21.59
N ASP A 183 18.78 -8.89 21.32
CA ASP A 183 17.97 -9.83 22.09
C ASP A 183 18.47 -11.27 21.81
N PRO A 184 18.83 -12.06 22.84
CA PRO A 184 19.28 -13.44 22.68
C PRO A 184 18.29 -14.32 21.90
N GLN A 185 16.98 -14.05 21.98
CA GLN A 185 15.97 -14.83 21.26
C GLN A 185 16.08 -14.66 19.74
N THR A 186 16.69 -13.57 19.25
CA THR A 186 16.95 -13.35 17.82
C THR A 186 18.15 -14.13 17.27
N LEU A 187 18.83 -14.93 18.12
CA LEU A 187 19.82 -15.91 17.67
C LEU A 187 19.13 -17.10 16.99
N GLU A 188 17.93 -17.47 17.46
CA GLU A 188 17.12 -18.55 16.89
C GLU A 188 16.30 -18.02 15.72
N LYS A 189 16.78 -18.27 14.50
CA LYS A 189 16.08 -17.85 13.28
C LYS A 189 14.89 -18.79 13.03
N PRO A 190 13.72 -18.27 12.60
CA PRO A 190 12.63 -19.10 12.12
C PRO A 190 13.09 -20.03 10.99
N ASN A 191 12.69 -21.31 11.07
CA ASN A 191 13.02 -22.32 10.06
C ASN A 191 12.26 -22.10 8.75
N GLU A 192 11.09 -21.44 8.82
CA GLU A 192 10.21 -21.19 7.68
C GLU A 192 9.70 -19.74 7.69
N TYR A 193 9.29 -19.26 6.52
CA TYR A 193 8.59 -17.99 6.36
C TYR A 193 7.16 -18.10 6.88
N ILE A 194 6.65 -16.98 7.41
CA ILE A 194 5.39 -16.94 8.15
C ILE A 194 4.28 -16.39 7.24
N ALA A 195 3.13 -17.05 7.20
CA ALA A 195 1.96 -16.53 6.50
C ALA A 195 1.37 -15.33 7.23
N ASP A 196 0.97 -14.31 6.47
CA ASP A 196 0.21 -13.18 7.03
C ASP A 196 -1.29 -13.45 6.89
N GLN A 197 -1.97 -13.61 8.03
CA GLN A 197 -3.40 -13.91 8.09
C GLN A 197 -4.27 -12.73 7.63
N SER A 198 -3.73 -11.52 7.58
CA SER A 198 -4.45 -10.33 7.07
C SER A 198 -4.67 -10.36 5.56
N ILE A 199 -3.93 -11.23 4.85
CA ILE A 199 -4.00 -11.35 3.39
C ILE A 199 -4.71 -12.65 3.06
N PRO A 200 -5.73 -12.63 2.17
CA PRO A 200 -6.37 -13.87 1.75
C PRO A 200 -5.35 -14.80 1.10
N SER A 201 -5.37 -16.08 1.49
CA SER A 201 -4.36 -17.09 1.10
C SER A 201 -4.15 -17.21 -0.41
N MET A 202 -5.18 -16.95 -1.22
CA MET A 202 -5.11 -16.92 -2.69
C MET A 202 -4.09 -15.90 -3.25
N PHE A 203 -3.82 -14.84 -2.49
CA PHE A 203 -2.89 -13.77 -2.87
C PHE A 203 -1.57 -13.86 -2.11
N CYS A 204 -1.35 -14.91 -1.31
CA CYS A 204 -0.12 -15.12 -0.56
C CYS A 204 0.73 -16.23 -1.18
N PRO A 205 2.05 -16.05 -1.25
CA PRO A 205 2.96 -17.17 -1.52
C PRO A 205 3.03 -18.10 -0.31
N ASN A 206 3.50 -19.32 -0.53
CA ASN A 206 3.80 -20.27 0.54
C ASN A 206 5.15 -20.95 0.32
N MET A 207 5.59 -21.74 1.30
CA MET A 207 6.92 -22.36 1.27
C MET A 207 7.08 -23.32 0.08
N ARG A 208 6.00 -23.93 -0.42
CA ARG A 208 6.05 -24.84 -1.58
C ARG A 208 6.41 -24.11 -2.86
N ASP A 209 6.09 -22.82 -2.98
CA ASP A 209 6.44 -22.03 -4.17
C ASP A 209 7.96 -21.81 -4.32
N PHE A 210 8.70 -21.87 -3.21
CA PHE A 210 10.16 -21.73 -3.18
C PHE A 210 10.89 -23.09 -3.27
N ARG A 211 10.21 -24.19 -2.98
CA ARG A 211 10.81 -25.54 -3.04
C ARG A 211 11.14 -25.91 -4.48
N ASN A 212 12.29 -26.56 -4.67
CA ASN A 212 12.80 -26.99 -5.99
C ASN A 212 12.98 -25.84 -6.99
N THR A 213 13.21 -24.62 -6.52
CA THR A 213 13.58 -23.47 -7.36
C THR A 213 15.01 -23.03 -7.03
N GLU A 214 15.64 -22.32 -7.96
CA GLU A 214 16.96 -21.71 -7.75
C GLU A 214 16.87 -20.42 -6.92
N TRP A 215 15.65 -19.89 -6.75
CA TRP A 215 15.36 -18.67 -6.03
C TRP A 215 15.25 -18.92 -4.53
N VAL A 216 15.76 -17.97 -3.75
CA VAL A 216 15.61 -17.96 -2.29
C VAL A 216 14.76 -16.76 -1.89
N GLY A 217 14.18 -16.79 -0.68
CA GLY A 217 13.47 -15.63 -0.15
C GLY A 217 14.46 -14.54 0.27
N GLY A 218 14.36 -13.37 -0.34
CA GLY A 218 15.04 -12.14 0.03
C GLY A 218 14.12 -11.28 0.88
N HIS A 219 14.63 -10.79 2.02
CA HIS A 219 13.88 -9.89 2.89
C HIS A 219 14.05 -8.47 2.37
N MET A 220 12.96 -7.74 2.12
CA MET A 220 13.05 -6.32 1.73
C MET A 220 13.37 -5.45 2.94
N ALA A 221 12.68 -5.70 4.06
CA ALA A 221 13.08 -5.27 5.39
C ALA A 221 13.88 -6.38 6.08
N SER A 222 15.17 -6.14 6.33
CA SER A 222 16.07 -7.19 6.83
C SER A 222 15.80 -7.48 8.31
N PRO A 223 15.60 -8.75 8.73
CA PRO A 223 15.42 -9.09 10.14
C PRO A 223 16.64 -8.69 10.99
N GLN A 224 17.82 -8.56 10.37
CA GLN A 224 19.04 -8.11 11.06
C GLN A 224 18.96 -6.66 11.55
N ASN A 225 18.03 -5.85 11.02
CA ASN A 225 17.79 -4.47 11.47
C ASN A 225 16.99 -4.42 12.77
N TYR A 226 16.39 -5.55 13.20
CA TYR A 226 15.44 -5.64 14.32
C TYR A 226 15.89 -6.61 15.42
N LYS A 227 17.20 -6.83 15.54
CA LYS A 227 17.80 -7.74 16.53
C LYS A 227 17.48 -7.38 17.98
N CYS A 228 17.08 -6.14 18.24
CA CYS A 228 16.73 -5.70 19.59
C CYS A 228 15.40 -6.28 20.12
N ASN A 229 14.56 -6.86 19.26
CA ASN A 229 13.23 -7.34 19.65
C ASN A 229 12.78 -8.55 18.81
N VAL A 230 12.56 -9.70 19.45
CA VAL A 230 12.12 -10.93 18.78
C VAL A 230 10.83 -10.78 17.97
N THR A 231 9.87 -9.95 18.41
CA THR A 231 8.59 -9.81 17.70
C THR A 231 8.75 -9.06 16.39
N MET A 232 9.55 -7.99 16.38
CA MET A 232 9.88 -7.23 15.17
C MET A 232 10.75 -8.08 14.23
N PHE A 233 11.69 -8.85 14.80
CA PHE A 233 12.51 -9.80 14.05
C PHE A 233 11.66 -10.83 13.31
N ASN A 234 10.68 -11.46 13.99
CA ASN A 234 9.80 -12.46 13.40
C ASN A 234 8.83 -11.87 12.36
N GLU A 235 8.36 -10.63 12.54
CA GLU A 235 7.51 -9.97 11.53
C GLU A 235 8.23 -9.80 10.18
N ALA A 236 9.54 -9.60 10.16
CA ALA A 236 10.32 -9.55 8.92
C ALA A 236 10.41 -10.90 8.18
N TYR A 237 10.03 -12.02 8.80
CA TYR A 237 9.90 -13.33 8.13
C TYR A 237 8.52 -13.57 7.51
N LYS A 238 7.60 -12.61 7.60
CA LYS A 238 6.29 -12.74 6.96
C LYS A 238 6.41 -12.66 5.44
N PHE A 239 5.69 -13.52 4.74
CA PHE A 239 5.71 -13.63 3.27
C PHE A 239 5.54 -12.31 2.49
N PRO A 240 4.74 -11.32 2.93
CA PRO A 240 4.63 -10.05 2.20
C PRO A 240 5.95 -9.29 2.06
N ASN A 241 6.90 -9.53 2.97
CA ASN A 241 8.25 -8.97 2.95
C ASN A 241 9.27 -9.85 2.19
N ILE A 242 8.87 -11.05 1.74
CA ILE A 242 9.75 -12.03 1.10
C ILE A 242 9.57 -11.96 -0.41
N VAL A 243 10.66 -11.66 -1.11
CA VAL A 243 10.69 -11.55 -2.58
C VAL A 243 11.73 -12.51 -3.16
N PRO A 244 11.46 -13.18 -4.31
CA PRO A 244 12.40 -14.13 -4.90
C PRO A 244 13.70 -13.44 -5.34
N ILE A 245 14.82 -13.81 -4.73
CA ILE A 245 16.15 -13.26 -5.01
C ILE A 245 17.13 -14.39 -5.39
N SER A 246 18.07 -14.11 -6.29
CA SER A 246 19.13 -15.06 -6.63
C SER A 246 20.03 -15.29 -5.41
N ARG A 247 20.50 -16.53 -5.21
CA ARG A 247 21.36 -16.87 -4.08
C ARG A 247 22.70 -16.11 -4.13
N ALA A 248 23.24 -15.92 -5.33
CA ALA A 248 24.47 -15.16 -5.55
C ALA A 248 24.30 -13.68 -5.16
N LEU A 249 23.23 -13.01 -5.64
CA LEU A 249 22.96 -11.62 -5.27
C LEU A 249 22.77 -11.48 -3.76
N LYS A 250 21.96 -12.36 -3.16
CA LYS A 250 21.62 -12.33 -1.73
C LYS A 250 22.86 -12.40 -0.84
N ASN A 251 23.79 -13.31 -1.16
CA ASN A 251 24.95 -13.57 -0.31
C ASN A 251 26.12 -12.59 -0.57
N ASN A 252 26.09 -11.85 -1.68
CA ASN A 252 27.16 -10.93 -2.08
C ASN A 252 26.69 -9.46 -1.98
N VAL A 253 26.38 -8.84 -3.12
CA VAL A 253 26.10 -7.40 -3.25
C VAL A 253 24.94 -6.96 -2.37
N TRP A 254 23.86 -7.76 -2.26
CA TRP A 254 22.71 -7.42 -1.42
C TRP A 254 23.07 -7.37 0.06
N LEU A 255 23.83 -8.37 0.54
CA LEU A 255 24.30 -8.40 1.93
C LEU A 255 25.22 -7.22 2.25
N ARG A 256 26.12 -6.87 1.32
CA ARG A 256 26.98 -5.68 1.44
C ARG A 256 26.17 -4.39 1.51
N LEU A 257 25.13 -4.25 0.68
CA LEU A 257 24.25 -3.08 0.69
C LEU A 257 23.46 -3.00 2.01
N GLU A 258 22.96 -4.11 2.53
CA GLU A 258 22.33 -4.16 3.85
C GLU A 258 23.31 -3.79 4.98
N HIS A 259 24.58 -4.21 4.88
CA HIS A 259 25.61 -3.84 5.85
C HIS A 259 25.90 -2.35 5.81
N TYR A 260 26.09 -1.79 4.60
CA TYR A 260 26.30 -0.36 4.39
C TYR A 260 25.19 0.49 4.99
N VAL A 261 23.92 0.09 4.82
CA VAL A 261 22.76 0.77 5.43
C VAL A 261 22.86 0.81 6.96
N ARG A 262 23.24 -0.32 7.59
CA ARG A 262 23.39 -0.40 9.05
C ARG A 262 24.54 0.46 9.54
N GLU A 263 25.68 0.46 8.85
CA GLU A 263 26.82 1.33 9.14
C GLU A 263 26.42 2.81 9.05
N LEU A 264 25.66 3.18 8.02
CA LEU A 264 25.16 4.54 7.86
C LEU A 264 24.23 4.92 9.02
N ALA A 265 23.32 4.02 9.43
CA ALA A 265 22.43 4.25 10.56
C ALA A 265 23.16 4.41 11.90
N LEU A 266 24.26 3.68 12.12
CA LEU A 266 25.11 3.87 13.31
C LEU A 266 25.82 5.24 13.28
N LYS A 267 26.23 5.71 12.11
CA LYS A 267 26.94 7.00 11.94
C LYS A 267 26.02 8.21 12.00
N SER A 268 24.87 8.18 11.33
CA SER A 268 23.90 9.29 11.30
C SER A 268 22.89 9.26 12.45
N GLY A 269 22.80 8.15 13.18
CA GLY A 269 21.85 7.91 14.28
C GLY A 269 20.55 7.27 13.80
N SER A 270 19.98 7.76 12.70
CA SER A 270 18.84 7.17 12.01
C SER A 270 18.96 7.27 10.49
N VAL A 271 18.39 6.28 9.81
CA VAL A 271 18.28 6.22 8.34
C VAL A 271 16.91 5.67 7.97
N TYR A 272 16.34 6.24 6.91
CA TYR A 272 15.11 5.77 6.29
C TYR A 272 15.44 5.04 5.00
N VAL A 273 14.83 3.87 4.78
CA VAL A 273 15.19 3.01 3.66
C VAL A 273 13.93 2.51 2.97
N TYR A 274 13.80 2.84 1.70
CA TYR A 274 12.80 2.24 0.82
C TYR A 274 13.46 1.14 0.00
N THR A 275 12.89 -0.06 0.03
CA THR A 275 13.41 -1.24 -0.66
C THR A 275 12.30 -1.90 -1.46
N GLY A 276 12.58 -2.33 -2.68
CA GLY A 276 11.56 -3.04 -3.45
C GLY A 276 12.08 -3.71 -4.72
N PRO A 277 11.24 -4.55 -5.34
CA PRO A 277 11.52 -5.16 -6.63
C PRO A 277 11.28 -4.21 -7.80
N MET A 278 11.95 -4.48 -8.93
CA MET A 278 11.76 -3.78 -10.20
C MET A 278 11.75 -4.75 -11.40
N PHE A 279 10.95 -4.39 -12.39
CA PHE A 279 10.77 -5.14 -13.64
C PHE A 279 11.23 -4.28 -14.82
N MET A 280 12.53 -4.35 -15.13
CA MET A 280 13.17 -3.52 -16.15
C MET A 280 12.83 -4.02 -17.56
N PRO A 281 12.53 -3.11 -18.50
CA PRO A 281 12.28 -3.48 -19.88
C PRO A 281 13.56 -3.95 -20.56
N GLN A 282 13.45 -5.00 -21.37
CA GLN A 282 14.53 -5.52 -22.20
C GLN A 282 14.20 -5.28 -23.67
N ARG A 283 15.20 -4.83 -24.42
CA ARG A 283 15.05 -4.62 -25.87
C ARG A 283 15.05 -5.97 -26.58
N ILE A 284 13.95 -6.32 -27.25
CA ILE A 284 13.84 -7.55 -28.04
C ILE A 284 14.33 -7.30 -29.48
N THR A 285 13.91 -6.19 -30.09
CA THR A 285 14.35 -5.76 -31.42
C THR A 285 14.59 -4.26 -31.43
N PHE A 286 15.09 -3.70 -32.54
CA PHE A 286 15.47 -2.28 -32.64
C PHE A 286 14.38 -1.28 -32.18
N ARG A 287 13.09 -1.63 -32.32
CA ARG A 287 11.96 -0.76 -31.90
C ARG A 287 11.01 -1.40 -30.87
N ASN A 288 11.29 -2.62 -30.41
CA ASN A 288 10.38 -3.33 -29.51
C ASN A 288 11.07 -3.62 -28.18
N TRP A 289 10.42 -3.16 -27.11
CA TRP A 289 10.79 -3.42 -25.73
C TRP A 289 9.72 -4.29 -25.08
N ALA A 290 10.13 -5.20 -24.22
CA ALA A 290 9.20 -5.96 -23.40
C ALA A 290 9.78 -6.18 -22.00
N ILE A 291 8.89 -6.30 -21.04
CA ILE A 291 9.24 -6.73 -19.69
C ILE A 291 9.07 -8.24 -19.66
N ARG A 292 10.17 -8.97 -19.45
CA ARG A 292 10.19 -10.42 -19.31
C ARG A 292 10.73 -10.77 -17.94
N HIS A 293 9.98 -11.58 -17.19
CA HIS A 293 10.38 -12.04 -15.87
C HIS A 293 9.84 -13.44 -15.63
N HIS A 294 10.48 -14.17 -14.72
CA HIS A 294 10.00 -15.49 -14.34
C HIS A 294 8.87 -15.37 -13.32
N VAL A 295 8.03 -16.41 -13.27
CA VAL A 295 7.12 -16.66 -12.16
C VAL A 295 7.42 -18.04 -11.60
N MET A 296 7.24 -18.24 -10.30
CA MET A 296 7.59 -19.48 -9.62
C MET A 296 6.43 -20.01 -8.78
N GLY A 297 6.45 -21.33 -8.54
CA GLY A 297 5.43 -22.01 -7.76
C GLY A 297 4.06 -22.07 -8.43
N MET A 298 3.14 -22.81 -7.80
CA MET A 298 1.75 -22.90 -8.26
C MET A 298 1.01 -21.58 -8.08
N ASN A 299 1.45 -20.77 -7.12
CA ASN A 299 0.91 -19.44 -6.91
C ASN A 299 1.50 -18.40 -7.87
N THR A 300 2.32 -18.75 -8.87
CA THR A 300 2.82 -17.78 -9.87
C THR A 300 3.45 -16.52 -9.24
N VAL A 301 4.30 -16.71 -8.23
CA VAL A 301 5.00 -15.62 -7.54
C VAL A 301 5.98 -14.98 -8.51
N ALA A 302 5.91 -13.66 -8.68
CA ALA A 302 6.79 -12.98 -9.63
C ALA A 302 8.23 -12.93 -9.13
N VAL A 303 9.17 -13.26 -10.02
CA VAL A 303 10.60 -13.10 -9.79
C VAL A 303 11.04 -11.77 -10.40
N PRO A 304 11.47 -10.78 -9.61
CA PRO A 304 11.91 -9.49 -10.13
C PRO A 304 13.14 -9.60 -11.01
N THR A 305 13.30 -8.66 -11.93
CA THR A 305 14.54 -8.55 -12.74
C THR A 305 15.65 -7.82 -11.99
N HIS A 306 15.28 -6.87 -11.14
CA HIS A 306 16.17 -5.99 -10.39
C HIS A 306 15.55 -5.72 -9.01
N PHE A 307 16.37 -5.20 -8.11
CA PHE A 307 15.94 -4.62 -6.86
C PHE A 307 16.45 -3.19 -6.75
N PHE A 308 15.70 -2.34 -6.06
CA PHE A 308 16.17 -1.02 -5.69
C PHE A 308 16.27 -0.86 -4.18
N LYS A 309 17.12 0.08 -3.78
CA LYS A 309 17.14 0.63 -2.44
C LYS A 309 17.35 2.14 -2.51
N VAL A 310 16.41 2.91 -1.96
CA VAL A 310 16.53 4.36 -1.77
C VAL A 310 16.79 4.61 -0.29
N ILE A 311 17.94 5.19 0.01
CA ILE A 311 18.43 5.43 1.37
C ILE A 311 18.38 6.93 1.62
N ILE A 312 17.73 7.34 2.70
CA ILE A 312 17.65 8.74 3.15
C ILE A 312 18.34 8.83 4.51
N SER A 313 19.48 9.51 4.54
CA SER A 313 20.25 9.75 5.76
C SER A 313 20.08 11.18 6.22
N GLU A 314 19.67 11.35 7.47
CA GLU A 314 19.49 12.67 8.06
C GLU A 314 20.82 13.25 8.50
N HIS A 315 21.03 14.54 8.20
CA HIS A 315 22.19 15.24 8.73
C HIS A 315 22.00 15.54 10.22
N ARG A 316 23.08 15.47 11.01
CA ARG A 316 23.04 15.77 12.45
C ARG A 316 22.75 17.25 12.75
N GLN A 317 22.99 18.13 11.78
CA GLN A 317 22.72 19.56 11.88
C GLN A 317 21.29 19.87 11.40
N GLN A 318 20.53 20.60 12.21
CA GLN A 318 19.17 21.03 11.86
C GLN A 318 19.20 22.06 10.73
N GLY A 319 18.31 21.91 9.74
CA GLY A 319 18.13 22.86 8.63
C GLY A 319 18.83 22.50 7.32
N VAL A 320 19.62 21.42 7.28
CA VAL A 320 20.21 20.87 6.04
C VAL A 320 19.27 19.81 5.47
N LEU A 321 19.12 19.78 4.14
CA LEU A 321 18.34 18.73 3.47
C LEU A 321 18.96 17.36 3.75
N PRO A 322 18.13 16.31 3.92
CA PRO A 322 18.66 14.97 4.08
C PRO A 322 19.30 14.50 2.78
N PHE A 323 20.29 13.62 2.93
CA PHE A 323 21.01 13.05 1.83
C PHE A 323 20.31 11.80 1.30
N VAL A 324 20.18 11.69 -0.02
CA VAL A 324 19.47 10.60 -0.68
C VAL A 324 20.40 9.84 -1.64
N GLU A 325 20.44 8.52 -1.48
CA GLU A 325 21.16 7.60 -2.37
C GLU A 325 20.22 6.56 -2.95
N GLY A 326 20.25 6.36 -4.27
CA GLY A 326 19.55 5.30 -4.97
C GLY A 326 20.51 4.22 -5.43
N TYR A 327 20.16 2.95 -5.18
CA TYR A 327 20.88 1.79 -5.69
C TYR A 327 19.94 0.92 -6.51
N VAL A 328 20.41 0.41 -7.66
CA VAL A 328 19.70 -0.58 -8.48
C VAL A 328 20.63 -1.75 -8.76
N VAL A 329 20.23 -2.96 -8.36
CA VAL A 329 21.02 -4.18 -8.53
C VAL A 329 20.24 -5.20 -9.38
N PRO A 330 20.87 -5.87 -10.35
CA PRO A 330 20.23 -6.92 -11.13
C PRO A 330 20.02 -8.17 -10.26
N ASN A 331 18.86 -8.82 -10.38
CA ASN A 331 18.54 -10.09 -9.72
C ASN A 331 19.22 -11.27 -10.41
N ALA A 332 20.55 -11.22 -10.48
CA ALA A 332 21.40 -12.17 -11.16
C ALA A 332 22.72 -12.34 -10.39
N GLU A 333 23.58 -13.22 -10.86
CA GLU A 333 24.95 -13.26 -10.36
C GLU A 333 25.71 -12.01 -10.83
N VAL A 334 26.44 -11.41 -9.90
CA VAL A 334 27.31 -10.27 -10.14
C VAL A 334 28.65 -10.56 -9.47
N ASP A 335 29.72 -10.13 -10.11
CA ASP A 335 31.08 -10.30 -9.60
C ASP A 335 31.21 -9.73 -8.18
N SER A 336 31.74 -10.53 -7.25
CA SER A 336 31.83 -10.20 -5.83
C SER A 336 32.70 -8.97 -5.57
N GLU A 337 33.68 -8.75 -6.44
CA GLU A 337 34.64 -7.64 -6.37
C GLU A 337 34.07 -6.31 -6.87
N THR A 338 32.86 -6.33 -7.47
CA THR A 338 32.23 -5.10 -7.97
C THR A 338 31.97 -4.14 -6.80
N ASP A 339 32.42 -2.90 -6.92
CA ASP A 339 32.17 -1.86 -5.92
C ASP A 339 30.67 -1.50 -5.86
N LEU A 340 30.14 -1.29 -4.65
CA LEU A 340 28.75 -0.86 -4.41
C LEU A 340 28.41 0.42 -5.17
N ARG A 341 29.39 1.32 -5.34
CA ARG A 341 29.23 2.58 -6.09
C ARG A 341 28.81 2.36 -7.55
N SER A 342 29.15 1.20 -8.13
CA SER A 342 28.78 0.85 -9.51
C SER A 342 27.26 0.67 -9.69
N PHE A 343 26.54 0.43 -8.60
CA PHE A 343 25.09 0.25 -8.58
C PHE A 343 24.32 1.54 -8.22
N LEU A 344 25.02 2.67 -8.05
CA LEU A 344 24.37 3.96 -7.82
C LEU A 344 23.52 4.33 -9.04
N ALA A 345 22.27 4.72 -8.79
CA ALA A 345 21.30 5.14 -9.77
C ALA A 345 20.64 6.45 -9.35
N ASP A 346 20.19 7.24 -10.31
CA ASP A 346 19.36 8.42 -10.02
C ASP A 346 18.02 7.92 -9.44
N VAL A 347 17.59 8.54 -8.34
CA VAL A 347 16.29 8.24 -7.72
C VAL A 347 15.17 8.45 -8.73
N ARG A 348 15.28 9.40 -9.65
CA ARG A 348 14.28 9.66 -10.69
C ARG A 348 14.14 8.49 -11.67
N ASP A 349 15.23 7.78 -11.97
CA ASP A 349 15.16 6.57 -12.78
C ASP A 349 14.46 5.45 -12.00
N ILE A 350 14.75 5.32 -10.70
CA ILE A 350 14.05 4.37 -9.82
C ILE A 350 12.55 4.69 -9.78
N GLU A 351 12.18 5.96 -9.59
CA GLU A 351 10.78 6.43 -9.63
C GLU A 351 10.08 6.05 -10.94
N HIS A 352 10.76 6.30 -12.07
CA HIS A 352 10.23 6.03 -13.40
C HIS A 352 9.95 4.53 -13.61
N PHE A 353 10.91 3.66 -13.29
CA PHE A 353 10.79 2.23 -13.56
C PHE A 353 10.02 1.47 -12.48
N ALA A 354 10.00 1.94 -11.23
CA ALA A 354 9.19 1.35 -10.16
C ALA A 354 7.75 1.87 -10.16
N GLY A 355 7.47 3.01 -10.78
CA GLY A 355 6.16 3.66 -10.74
C GLY A 355 5.83 4.25 -9.36
N LEU A 356 6.85 4.74 -8.65
CA LEU A 356 6.77 5.25 -7.29
C LEU A 356 7.29 6.69 -7.23
N LYS A 357 6.98 7.43 -6.16
CA LYS A 357 7.50 8.78 -5.93
C LYS A 357 8.14 8.91 -4.55
N PHE A 358 9.46 9.06 -4.49
CA PHE A 358 10.19 9.21 -3.25
C PHE A 358 10.36 10.69 -2.88
N TYR A 359 10.92 10.94 -1.70
CA TYR A 359 11.23 12.29 -1.23
C TYR A 359 12.33 12.94 -2.07
N ASP A 360 12.09 14.18 -2.48
CA ASP A 360 13.07 15.01 -3.18
C ASP A 360 14.06 15.59 -2.15
N GLY A 361 15.28 15.07 -2.12
CA GLY A 361 16.38 15.53 -1.24
C GLY A 361 17.70 15.73 -2.01
N GLU A 362 18.78 16.03 -1.29
CA GLU A 362 20.11 16.19 -1.92
C GLU A 362 20.66 14.84 -2.36
N GLN A 363 20.80 14.64 -3.68
CA GLN A 363 21.27 13.39 -4.24
C GLN A 363 22.81 13.28 -4.24
N ARG A 364 23.33 12.09 -3.93
CA ARG A 364 24.75 11.78 -4.17
C ARG A 364 25.02 11.82 -5.67
N LYS A 365 25.90 12.73 -6.11
CA LYS A 365 26.40 12.68 -7.48
C LYS A 365 27.14 11.37 -7.69
N ARG A 366 26.83 10.67 -8.79
CA ARG A 366 27.69 9.62 -9.32
C ARG A 366 29.07 10.24 -9.51
N LEU A 367 30.10 9.69 -8.86
CA LEU A 367 31.47 10.13 -9.12
C LEU A 367 31.76 9.78 -10.58
N ASP A 368 31.80 10.79 -11.44
CA ASP A 368 32.38 10.64 -12.75
C ASP A 368 33.86 10.30 -12.53
N PHE A 369 34.32 9.18 -13.08
CA PHE A 369 35.72 8.73 -13.01
C PHE A 369 36.72 9.70 -13.70
N THR A 370 36.29 10.92 -14.06
CA THR A 370 37.06 11.90 -14.82
C THR A 370 37.37 13.20 -14.07
N SER A 371 36.91 13.40 -12.83
CA SER A 371 37.29 14.58 -12.04
C SER A 371 37.88 14.19 -10.70
N SER A 372 39.19 14.39 -10.58
CA SER A 372 39.95 14.46 -9.34
C SER A 372 39.45 15.66 -8.52
N ASP A 373 38.42 15.49 -7.71
CA ASP A 373 38.04 16.49 -6.71
C ASP A 373 38.11 15.86 -5.32
N SER A 374 39.32 15.91 -4.78
CA SER A 374 39.78 15.44 -3.47
C SER A 374 39.38 16.44 -2.38
N SER A 375 38.08 16.49 -2.04
CA SER A 375 37.61 17.32 -0.92
C SER A 375 36.76 16.59 0.10
N TRP A 376 36.44 15.31 -0.12
CA TRP A 376 35.78 14.47 0.88
C TRP A 376 36.40 13.07 0.86
N ASP A 377 37.70 13.00 1.13
CA ASP A 377 38.40 11.76 1.39
C ASP A 377 37.89 11.17 2.70
N ILE A 378 36.85 10.34 2.60
CA ILE A 378 36.54 9.35 3.63
C ILE A 378 37.42 8.15 3.31
N GLU A 379 38.51 8.11 4.05
CA GLU A 379 39.33 6.94 4.32
C GLU A 379 38.50 5.65 4.49
N TYR A 380 38.86 4.67 3.68
CA TYR A 380 38.63 3.22 3.79
C TYR A 380 37.19 2.70 3.65
N ILE A 381 36.83 2.44 2.38
CA ILE A 381 36.04 1.26 2.01
C ILE A 381 37.02 0.29 1.36
N ASN A 382 37.52 -0.67 2.16
CA ASN A 382 38.04 -1.96 1.70
C ASN A 382 37.23 -3.03 2.40
#